data_AF-A0A7H0XS50-F1
#
_entry.id   AF-A0A7H0XS50-F1
#
_cell.length_a   1.000
_cell.length_b   1.000
_cell.length_c   1.000
_cell.angle_alpha   90.00
_cell.angle_beta   90.00
_cell.angle_gamma   90.00
#
_symmetry.space_group_name_H-M   'P 1'
#
loop_
_entity.id
_entity.type
_entity.pdbx_description
1 polymer ?
#
loop_
_entity_poly.entity_id
_entity_poly.type
_entity_poly.pdbx_seq_one_letter_code
_entity_poly.pdbx_strand_id
1 'polypeptide(L)'
;MITDWYEYRLINGAIVRMIDDLDESNLKRIVRHVFDSGGKKIRPIILILSSELFGGDADECVDAALAIELIHSASLIHDDILDVGLVRRGVPSVYNQFGLAACDPMRRFPDLKVNRTDLEIRPGSDSGFRARRHVYVRRRGA
;
A
#
# COMPACT_ATOMS: atom_id res chain seq x y z
N MET A 1 14.09 16.74 -11.33
CA MET A 1 13.83 15.64 -10.36
C MET A 1 13.19 14.47 -11.15
N ILE A 2 13.14 13.24 -10.64
CA ILE A 2 12.57 12.07 -11.38
C ILE A 2 11.11 12.30 -11.83
N THR A 3 10.40 13.21 -11.17
CA THR A 3 9.05 13.66 -11.51
C THR A 3 8.94 14.36 -12.86
N ASP A 4 10.05 14.89 -13.38
CA ASP A 4 10.08 15.65 -14.63
C ASP A 4 10.31 14.76 -15.86
N TRP A 5 10.51 13.46 -15.63
CA TRP A 5 10.77 12.48 -16.68
C TRP A 5 9.49 12.12 -17.44
N TYR A 6 9.64 11.76 -18.72
CA TYR A 6 8.52 11.39 -19.58
C TYR A 6 7.82 10.14 -19.06
N GLU A 7 8.60 9.11 -18.74
CA GLU A 7 8.13 7.80 -18.28
C GLU A 7 7.36 7.95 -16.96
N TYR A 8 7.86 8.79 -16.05
CA TYR A 8 7.16 9.09 -14.79
C TYR A 8 5.78 9.70 -15.05
N ARG A 9 5.68 10.70 -15.95
CA ARG A 9 4.40 11.32 -16.30
C ARG A 9 3.46 10.33 -17.00
N LEU A 10 4.01 9.50 -17.88
CA LEU A 10 3.27 8.47 -18.60
C LEU A 10 2.62 7.47 -17.63
N ILE A 11 3.41 6.93 -16.70
CA ILE A 11 2.93 5.99 -15.67
C ILE A 11 1.88 6.65 -14.78
N ASN A 12 2.12 7.86 -14.27
CA ASN A 12 1.15 8.53 -13.39
C ASN A 12 -0.14 8.88 -14.14
N GLY A 13 -0.06 9.31 -15.39
CA GLY A 13 -1.24 9.54 -16.22
C GLY A 13 -2.05 8.26 -16.42
N ALA A 14 -1.38 7.13 -16.64
CA ALA A 14 -2.04 5.84 -16.79
C ALA A 14 -2.67 5.34 -15.47
N ILE A 15 -2.02 5.57 -14.33
CA ILE A 15 -2.60 5.29 -12.99
C ILE A 15 -3.88 6.09 -12.77
N VAL A 16 -3.87 7.39 -13.06
CA VAL A 16 -5.05 8.26 -12.89
C VAL A 16 -6.21 7.76 -13.75
N ARG A 17 -5.97 7.48 -15.03
CA ARG A 17 -6.99 6.91 -15.93
C ARG A 17 -7.57 5.61 -15.38
N MET A 18 -6.70 4.68 -14.99
CA MET A 18 -7.12 3.40 -14.40
C MET A 18 -8.00 3.59 -13.16
N ILE A 19 -7.65 4.55 -12.28
CA ILE A 19 -8.45 4.84 -11.07
C ILE A 19 -9.81 5.41 -11.45
N ASP A 20 -9.86 6.31 -12.44
CA ASP A 20 -11.09 6.98 -12.85
C ASP A 20 -12.07 6.00 -13.52
N ASP A 21 -11.56 5.00 -14.24
CA ASP A 21 -12.34 3.92 -14.87
C ASP A 21 -12.95 2.92 -13.87
N LEU A 22 -12.51 2.93 -12.60
CA LEU A 22 -13.14 2.10 -11.57
C LEU A 22 -14.51 2.65 -11.17
N ASP A 23 -15.45 1.75 -10.89
CA ASP A 23 -16.74 2.10 -10.28
C ASP A 23 -16.55 2.78 -8.92
N GLU A 24 -17.51 3.62 -8.54
CA GLU A 24 -17.57 4.30 -7.24
C GLU A 24 -17.76 3.31 -6.08
N SER A 25 -16.65 2.66 -5.73
CA SER A 25 -16.55 1.52 -4.85
C SER A 25 -15.51 1.76 -3.76
N ASN A 26 -15.54 0.95 -2.70
CA ASN A 26 -14.48 0.98 -1.69
C ASN A 26 -13.12 0.63 -2.29
N LEU A 27 -13.08 -0.19 -3.35
CA LEU A 27 -11.85 -0.51 -4.07
C LEU A 27 -11.23 0.75 -4.69
N LYS A 28 -12.03 1.57 -5.41
CA LYS A 28 -11.56 2.84 -5.99
C LYS A 28 -10.96 3.76 -4.92
N ARG A 29 -11.62 3.87 -3.76
CA ARG A 29 -11.13 4.68 -2.63
C ARG A 29 -9.81 4.18 -2.07
N ILE A 30 -9.65 2.86 -1.91
CA ILE A 30 -8.42 2.24 -1.42
C ILE A 30 -7.28 2.45 -2.42
N VAL A 31 -7.51 2.13 -3.69
CA VAL A 31 -6.51 2.27 -4.75
C VAL A 31 -6.07 3.73 -4.85
N ARG A 32 -7.02 4.67 -4.89
CA ARG A 32 -6.73 6.11 -4.89
C ARG A 32 -5.87 6.53 -3.70
N HIS A 33 -6.22 6.13 -2.48
CA HIS A 33 -5.43 6.44 -1.28
C HIS A 33 -3.99 5.94 -1.38
N VAL A 34 -3.79 4.72 -1.87
CA VAL A 34 -2.46 4.09 -2.02
C VAL A 34 -1.60 4.87 -3.02
N PHE A 35 -2.18 5.34 -4.12
CA PHE A 35 -1.45 6.07 -5.15
C PHE A 35 -1.26 7.56 -4.80
N ASP A 36 -2.20 8.17 -4.09
CA ASP A 36 -2.09 9.54 -3.55
C ASP A 36 -1.02 9.65 -2.45
N SER A 37 -0.68 8.53 -1.79
CA SER A 37 0.48 8.41 -0.89
C SER A 37 1.84 8.68 -1.59
N GLY A 38 1.81 8.88 -2.91
CA GLY A 38 2.94 9.22 -3.74
C GLY A 38 3.85 8.03 -4.05
N GLY A 39 5.09 8.33 -4.40
CA GLY A 39 6.12 7.33 -4.70
C GLY A 39 6.94 7.71 -5.92
N LYS A 40 8.18 7.22 -5.95
CA LYS A 40 9.14 7.51 -7.03
C LYS A 40 8.90 6.68 -8.29
N LYS A 41 7.99 5.70 -8.24
CA LYS A 41 7.64 4.81 -9.36
C LYS A 41 8.88 4.16 -10.01
N ILE A 42 9.86 3.78 -9.19
CA ILE A 42 11.16 3.30 -9.67
C ILE A 42 11.03 1.99 -10.45
N ARG A 43 10.21 1.05 -9.95
CA ARG A 43 10.02 -0.27 -10.57
C ARG A 43 9.43 -0.17 -11.99
N PRO A 44 8.29 0.53 -12.21
CA PRO A 44 7.75 0.69 -13.55
C PRO A 44 8.67 1.51 -14.47
N ILE A 45 9.38 2.53 -13.95
CA ILE A 45 10.35 3.30 -14.74
C ILE A 45 11.48 2.41 -15.24
N ILE A 46 12.04 1.54 -14.39
CA ILE A 46 13.10 0.61 -14.82
C ILE A 46 12.60 -0.30 -15.93
N LEU A 47 11.36 -0.78 -15.88
CA LEU A 47 10.78 -1.61 -16.96
C LEU A 47 10.74 -0.84 -18.28
N ILE A 48 10.20 0.37 -18.28
CA ILE A 48 10.08 1.19 -19.50
C ILE A 48 11.46 1.49 -20.08
N LEU A 49 12.39 1.99 -19.26
CA LEU A 49 13.75 2.28 -19.70
C LEU A 49 14.49 1.05 -20.23
N SER A 50 14.20 -0.13 -19.65
CA SER A 50 14.76 -1.39 -20.14
C SER A 50 14.23 -1.72 -21.53
N SER A 51 12.95 -1.50 -21.80
CA SER A 51 12.35 -1.70 -23.12
C SER A 51 12.96 -0.76 -24.17
N GLU A 52 13.04 0.54 -23.84
CA GLU A 52 13.61 1.56 -24.72
C GLU A 52 15.08 1.25 -25.07
N LEU A 53 15.85 0.72 -24.11
CA LEU A 53 17.24 0.31 -24.34
C LEU A 53 17.38 -0.78 -25.43
N PHE A 54 16.35 -1.62 -25.59
CA PHE A 54 16.30 -2.66 -26.62
C PHE A 54 15.49 -2.24 -27.86
N GLY A 55 15.13 -0.96 -27.97
CA GLY A 55 14.41 -0.40 -29.12
C GLY A 55 12.89 -0.57 -29.08
N GLY A 56 12.31 -0.92 -27.92
CA GLY A 56 10.87 -0.94 -27.71
C GLY A 56 10.29 0.45 -27.42
N ASP A 57 8.98 0.59 -27.59
CA ASP A 57 8.25 1.82 -27.27
C ASP A 57 7.83 1.85 -25.80
N ALA A 58 8.00 3.00 -25.15
CA ALA A 58 7.55 3.24 -23.79
C ALA A 58 6.02 3.10 -23.66
N ASP A 59 5.27 3.57 -24.67
CA ASP A 59 3.81 3.55 -24.66
C ASP A 59 3.25 2.12 -24.71
N GLU A 60 3.92 1.21 -25.41
CA GLU A 60 3.56 -0.22 -25.45
C GLU A 60 3.82 -0.94 -24.12
N CYS A 61 4.69 -0.37 -23.26
CA CYS A 61 5.09 -0.97 -21.99
C CYS A 61 4.23 -0.51 -20.80
N VAL A 62 3.32 0.44 -21.01
CA VAL A 62 2.57 1.10 -19.93
C VAL A 62 1.75 0.09 -19.12
N ASP A 63 1.04 -0.84 -19.76
CA ASP A 63 0.20 -1.81 -19.07
C ASP A 63 1.03 -2.77 -18.20
N ALA A 64 2.20 -3.21 -18.70
CA ALA A 64 3.13 -4.03 -17.94
C ALA A 64 3.72 -3.25 -16.75
N ALA A 65 4.08 -1.99 -16.96
CA ALA A 65 4.56 -1.10 -15.91
C ALA A 65 3.50 -0.89 -14.82
N LEU A 66 2.24 -0.66 -15.20
CA LEU A 66 1.10 -0.54 -14.27
C LEU A 66 0.93 -1.83 -13.45
N ALA A 67 0.92 -2.99 -14.10
CA ALA A 67 0.78 -4.28 -13.42
C ALA A 67 1.85 -4.48 -12.34
N ILE A 68 3.12 -4.13 -12.64
CA ILE A 68 4.21 -4.21 -11.67
C ILE A 68 3.99 -3.28 -10.47
N GLU A 69 3.59 -2.03 -10.71
CA GLU A 69 3.36 -1.07 -9.63
C GLU A 69 2.13 -1.46 -8.78
N LEU A 70 1.10 -2.06 -9.38
CA LEU A 70 -0.05 -2.60 -8.67
C LEU A 70 0.33 -3.77 -7.76
N ILE A 71 1.08 -4.74 -8.28
CA ILE A 71 1.57 -5.89 -7.48
C ILE A 71 2.48 -5.39 -6.35
N HIS A 72 3.37 -4.44 -6.64
CA HIS A 72 4.20 -3.82 -5.62
C HIS A 72 3.35 -3.16 -4.54
N SER A 73 2.36 -2.37 -4.93
CA SER A 73 1.48 -1.67 -3.99
C SER A 73 0.66 -2.65 -3.14
N ALA A 74 0.18 -3.75 -3.73
CA ALA A 74 -0.52 -4.80 -3.00
C ALA A 74 0.38 -5.48 -1.96
N SER A 75 1.64 -5.80 -2.30
CA SER A 75 2.58 -6.40 -1.35
C SER A 75 2.79 -5.49 -0.14
N LEU A 76 2.89 -4.17 -0.38
CA LEU A 76 3.07 -3.19 0.68
C LEU A 76 1.88 -3.07 1.62
N ILE A 77 0.66 -3.19 1.10
CA ILE A 77 -0.56 -3.25 1.92
C ILE A 77 -0.54 -4.51 2.78
N HIS A 78 -0.14 -5.64 2.21
CA HIS A 78 0.02 -6.89 2.96
C HIS A 78 1.07 -6.77 4.08
N ASP A 79 2.20 -6.14 3.81
CA ASP A 79 3.23 -5.86 4.82
C ASP A 79 2.66 -5.01 5.96
N ASP A 80 1.93 -3.93 5.66
CA ASP A 80 1.31 -3.07 6.67
C ASP A 80 0.35 -3.83 7.59
N ILE A 81 -0.40 -4.80 7.06
CA ILE A 81 -1.30 -5.65 7.83
C ILE A 81 -0.51 -6.59 8.74
N LEU A 82 0.50 -7.25 8.20
CA LEU A 82 1.31 -8.24 8.92
C LEU A 82 2.12 -7.58 10.04
N ASP A 83 2.67 -6.40 9.79
CA ASP A 83 3.54 -5.68 10.73
C ASP A 83 2.77 -4.79 11.71
N VAL A 84 1.43 -4.73 11.60
CA VAL A 84 0.59 -3.77 12.34
C VAL A 84 1.09 -2.32 12.10
N GLY A 85 1.55 -2.05 10.88
CA GLY A 85 2.04 -0.75 10.46
C GLY A 85 0.88 0.25 10.40
N LEU A 86 0.88 1.24 11.30
CA LEU A 86 -0.21 2.24 11.39
C LEU A 86 -0.04 3.42 10.42
N VAL A 87 1.19 3.64 9.93
CA VAL A 87 1.58 4.80 9.11
C VAL A 87 2.52 4.36 8.01
N ARG A 88 2.32 4.87 6.80
CA ARG A 88 3.17 4.64 5.63
C ARG A 88 3.45 5.97 4.94
N ARG A 89 4.72 6.33 4.76
CA ARG A 89 5.16 7.61 4.14
C ARG A 89 4.50 8.86 4.75
N GLY A 90 4.22 8.85 6.05
CA GLY A 90 3.59 9.97 6.75
C GLY A 90 2.06 10.03 6.62
N VAL A 91 1.43 9.13 5.87
CA VAL A 91 -0.03 8.96 5.80
C VAL A 91 -0.47 7.70 6.53
N PRO A 92 -1.70 7.65 7.09
CA PRO A 92 -2.25 6.42 7.67
C PRO A 92 -2.20 5.26 6.67
N SER A 93 -1.79 4.07 7.13
CA SER A 93 -1.83 2.87 6.29
C SER A 93 -3.27 2.51 5.92
N VAL A 94 -3.45 1.76 4.83
CA VAL A 94 -4.80 1.35 4.37
C VAL A 94 -5.52 0.54 5.45
N TYR A 95 -4.80 -0.37 6.11
CA TYR A 95 -5.31 -1.15 7.25
C TYR A 95 -5.83 -0.24 8.38
N ASN A 96 -5.09 0.82 8.71
CA ASN A 96 -5.47 1.74 9.78
C ASN A 96 -6.69 2.61 9.39
N GLN A 97 -6.79 3.01 8.12
CA GLN A 97 -7.84 3.92 7.65
C GLN A 97 -9.15 3.22 7.27
N PHE A 98 -9.09 2.02 6.68
CA PHE A 98 -10.27 1.32 6.15
C PHE A 98 -10.59 0.01 6.91
N GLY A 99 -9.71 -0.43 7.82
CA GLY A 99 -9.90 -1.62 8.65
C GLY A 99 -9.54 -2.94 7.93
N LEU A 100 -9.33 -4.01 8.73
CA LEU A 100 -8.91 -5.34 8.25
C LEU A 100 -9.80 -5.90 7.14
N ALA A 101 -11.12 -5.76 7.26
CA ALA A 101 -12.07 -6.34 6.30
C ALA A 101 -11.96 -5.75 4.89
N ALA A 102 -11.39 -4.55 4.75
CA ALA A 102 -11.18 -3.90 3.46
C ALA A 102 -9.85 -4.31 2.80
N CYS A 103 -8.88 -4.78 3.58
CA CYS A 103 -7.51 -5.05 3.12
C CYS A 103 -7.15 -6.54 3.09
N ASP A 104 -7.98 -7.40 3.68
CA ASP A 104 -7.75 -8.84 3.78
C ASP A 104 -8.63 -9.61 2.77
N PRO A 105 -8.09 -10.07 1.62
CA PRO A 105 -8.78 -11.00 0.74
C PRO A 105 -8.94 -12.41 1.36
N MET A 106 -8.24 -12.74 2.45
CA MET A 106 -8.33 -14.01 3.19
C MET A 106 -9.40 -13.98 4.27
N ARG A 107 -10.64 -13.65 3.90
CA ARG A 107 -11.84 -13.91 4.72
C ARG A 107 -12.18 -15.42 4.78
N ARG A 108 -11.18 -16.30 4.87
CA ARG A 108 -11.30 -17.76 4.95
C ARG A 108 -11.24 -18.31 6.39
N PHE A 109 -11.01 -17.46 7.40
CA PHE A 109 -10.94 -17.88 8.81
C PHE A 109 -11.82 -17.01 9.73
N PRO A 110 -13.14 -17.27 9.79
CA PRO A 110 -14.08 -16.52 10.62
C PRO A 110 -13.86 -16.67 12.14
N ASP A 111 -12.99 -17.60 12.57
CA ASP A 111 -12.77 -17.92 13.99
C ASP A 111 -11.66 -17.11 14.67
N LEU A 112 -10.96 -16.23 13.94
CA LEU A 112 -9.88 -15.43 14.49
C LEU A 112 -10.43 -14.08 15.01
N LYS A 113 -10.54 -13.95 16.34
CA LYS A 113 -10.81 -12.65 16.98
C LYS A 113 -9.50 -11.94 17.33
N VAL A 114 -9.21 -10.82 16.67
CA VAL A 114 -8.18 -9.87 17.09
C VAL A 114 -8.78 -8.98 18.17
N ASN A 115 -8.45 -9.20 19.44
CA ASN A 115 -8.85 -8.28 20.51
C ASN A 115 -7.93 -7.06 20.53
N ARG A 116 -8.51 -5.87 20.36
CA ARG A 116 -7.83 -4.59 20.61
C ARG A 116 -7.83 -4.35 22.12
N THR A 117 -6.66 -4.10 22.72
CA THR A 117 -6.56 -3.56 24.08
C THR A 117 -5.86 -2.21 24.07
N ASP A 118 -6.32 -1.35 24.97
CA ASP A 118 -6.08 0.08 25.04
C ASP A 118 -4.60 0.47 25.09
N LEU A 119 -4.31 1.63 24.48
CA LEU A 119 -3.00 2.26 24.51
C LEU A 119 -2.76 2.88 25.89
N GLU A 120 -2.14 2.17 26.83
CA GLU A 120 -1.62 2.81 28.05
C GLU A 120 -0.32 3.58 27.73
N ILE A 121 -0.39 4.91 27.78
CA ILE A 121 0.76 5.80 27.70
C ILE A 121 1.30 6.02 29.13
N ARG A 122 2.51 5.55 29.43
CA ARG A 122 3.20 5.86 30.70
C ARG A 122 4.41 6.79 30.44
N PRO A 123 4.66 7.78 31.32
CA PRO A 123 5.85 8.62 31.21
C PRO A 123 7.12 7.78 31.47
N GLY A 124 8.09 7.84 30.55
CA GLY A 124 9.41 7.23 30.69
C GLY A 124 10.39 8.17 31.39
N SER A 125 11.37 7.61 32.11
CA SER A 125 12.33 8.34 32.94
C SER A 125 13.35 9.19 32.18
N ASP A 126 13.44 9.06 30.86
CA ASP A 126 14.31 9.85 30.00
C ASP A 126 13.50 10.41 28.83
N SER A 127 12.93 11.62 28.99
CA SER A 127 12.36 12.51 27.95
C SER A 127 11.74 11.85 26.69
N GLY A 128 11.00 10.75 26.88
CA GLY A 128 10.45 9.95 25.78
C GLY A 128 9.38 8.98 26.28
N PHE A 129 8.24 8.96 25.59
CA PHE A 129 7.17 7.99 25.83
C PHE A 129 7.53 6.64 25.21
N ARG A 130 7.46 5.55 25.98
CA ARG A 130 7.72 4.19 25.50
C ARG A 130 6.41 3.43 25.33
N ALA A 131 5.97 3.24 24.08
CA ALA A 131 4.88 2.32 23.77
C ALA A 131 5.42 0.89 23.70
N ARG A 132 4.84 -0.04 24.48
CA ARG A 132 4.99 -1.49 24.25
C ARG A 132 3.61 -2.06 23.95
N ARG A 133 3.46 -2.78 22.84
CA ARG A 133 2.28 -3.61 22.57
C ARG A 133 2.72 -5.04 22.33
N HIS A 134 2.10 -5.98 23.03
CA HIS A 134 2.14 -7.40 22.69
C HIS A 134 0.85 -7.75 21.95
N VAL A 135 0.98 -8.26 20.73
CA VAL A 135 -0.15 -8.79 19.96
C VAL A 135 -0.25 -10.28 20.27
N TYR A 136 -1.36 -10.72 20.84
CA TYR A 136 -1.65 -12.14 21.05
C TYR A 136 -2.71 -12.60 20.05
N VAL A 137 -2.38 -13.65 19.29
CA VAL A 137 -3.31 -14.35 18.41
C VAL A 137 -3.75 -15.62 19.15
N ARG A 138 -5.04 -15.75 19.48
CA ARG A 138 -5.62 -16.96 20.09
C ARG A 138 -6.69 -17.55 19.17
N ARG A 139 -6.62 -18.86 18.93
CA ARG A 139 -7.73 -19.63 18.33
C ARG A 139 -8.81 -19.89 19.38
N ARG A 140 -10.08 -19.95 18.98
CA ARG A 140 -11.15 -20.44 19.87
C ARG A 140 -10.82 -21.87 20.33
N GLY A 141 -10.79 -22.08 21.64
CA GLY A 141 -10.72 -23.41 22.27
C GLY A 141 -9.42 -23.82 22.94
N ALA A 142 -8.42 -22.94 23.06
CA ALA A 142 -7.22 -23.14 23.88
C ALA A 142 -6.96 -21.90 24.73
#